data_AF-E3H8V6-F1
#
_entry.id   AF-E3H8V6-F1
#
_cell.length_a   1.000
_cell.length_b   1.000
_cell.length_c   1.000
_cell.angle_alpha   90.00
_cell.angle_beta   90.00
_cell.angle_gamma   90.00
#
_symmetry.space_group_name_H-M   'P 1'
#
loop_
_entity.id
_entity.type
_entity.pdbx_description
1 polymer ?
#
loop_
_entity_poly.entity_id
_entity_poly.type
_entity_poly.pdbx_seq_one_letter_code
_entity_poly.pdbx_strand_id
1 'polypeptide(L)' 'MLNKKIILEMNIQEILKKYPSLIEILKKHGMHCNECFFSEKVNLREALESSRLPTEEIIEEIIVYLEK' A
#
# COMPACT_ATOMS: atom_id res chain seq x y z
N MET A 1 7.23 -7.72 -14.71
CA MET A 1 5.81 -7.54 -14.35
C MET A 1 5.64 -7.92 -12.90
N LEU A 2 5.42 -6.91 -12.05
CA LEU A 2 4.99 -7.17 -10.69
C LEU A 2 3.58 -7.76 -10.74
N ASN A 3 3.33 -8.80 -9.95
CA ASN A 3 1.97 -9.34 -9.87
C ASN A 3 1.12 -8.43 -8.97
N LYS A 4 0.30 -7.56 -9.59
CA LYS A 4 -0.62 -6.64 -8.90
C LYS A 4 -1.42 -7.34 -7.80
N LYS A 5 -1.90 -8.56 -8.05
CA LYS A 5 -2.66 -9.33 -7.05
C LYS A 5 -1.82 -9.64 -5.80
N ILE A 6 -0.58 -10.09 -5.99
CA ILE A 6 0.33 -10.42 -4.88
C ILE A 6 0.66 -9.19 -4.03
N ILE A 7 0.85 -8.01 -4.66
CA ILE A 7 1.07 -6.76 -3.94
C ILE A 7 -0.14 -6.40 -3.08
N LEU A 8 -1.34 -6.55 -3.61
CA LEU A 8 -2.56 -6.15 -2.91
C LEU A 8 -2.92 -7.06 -1.74
N GLU A 9 -2.61 -8.35 -1.87
CA GLU A 9 -2.86 -9.36 -0.83
C GLU A 9 -1.75 -9.40 0.22
N MET A 10 -0.58 -8.80 -0.04
CA MET A 10 0.48 -8.71 0.96
C MET A 10 0.09 -7.79 2.12
N ASN A 11 0.57 -8.17 3.29
CA ASN A 11 0.46 -7.37 4.49
C ASN A 11 1.18 -6.03 4.32
N ILE A 12 0.63 -4.95 4.85
CA ILE A 12 1.25 -3.62 4.69
C ILE A 12 2.66 -3.59 5.24
N GLN A 13 2.90 -4.18 6.41
CA GLN A 13 4.25 -4.22 6.97
C GLN A 13 5.23 -5.03 6.10
N GLU A 14 4.78 -6.09 5.45
CA GLU A 14 5.62 -6.84 4.52
C GLU A 14 5.98 -6.02 3.28
N ILE A 15 5.00 -5.30 2.72
CA ILE A 15 5.23 -4.43 1.56
C ILE A 15 6.16 -3.29 1.93
N LEU A 16 5.96 -2.64 3.08
CA LEU A 16 6.82 -1.54 3.52
C LEU A 16 8.24 -2.00 3.86
N LYS A 17 8.42 -3.24 4.31
CA LYS A 17 9.77 -3.83 4.48
C LYS A 17 10.46 -4.09 3.15
N LYS A 18 9.73 -4.57 2.14
CA LYS A 18 10.26 -4.82 0.78
C LYS A 18 10.48 -3.52 0.00
N TYR A 19 9.61 -2.55 0.21
CA TYR A 19 9.54 -1.28 -0.52
C TYR A 19 9.36 -0.11 0.46
N PRO A 20 10.41 0.28 1.21
CA PRO A 20 10.31 1.35 2.21
C PRO A 20 9.88 2.70 1.64
N SER A 21 10.19 2.96 0.36
CA SER A 21 9.80 4.19 -0.33
C SER A 21 8.30 4.33 -0.57
N LEU A 22 7.55 3.22 -0.48
CA LEU A 22 6.10 3.22 -0.59
C LEU A 22 5.43 3.99 0.56
N ILE A 23 6.13 4.18 1.68
CA ILE A 23 5.69 5.04 2.80
C ILE A 23 5.40 6.46 2.33
N GLU A 24 6.22 7.03 1.44
CA GLU A 24 6.05 8.41 0.98
C GLU A 24 4.80 8.56 0.11
N ILE A 25 4.51 7.55 -0.73
CA ILE A 25 3.31 7.50 -1.57
C ILE A 25 2.06 7.37 -0.70
N LEU A 26 2.06 6.45 0.25
CA LEU A 26 0.94 6.29 1.18
C LEU A 26 0.70 7.58 1.99
N LYS A 27 1.76 8.21 2.50
CA LYS A 27 1.65 9.49 3.23
C LYS A 27 1.09 10.62 2.36
N LYS A 28 1.48 10.70 1.09
CA LYS A 28 0.93 11.68 0.13
C LYS A 28 -0.59 11.54 -0.02
N HIS A 29 -1.10 10.32 0.11
CA HIS A 29 -2.54 10.01 0.09
C HIS A 29 -3.20 10.07 1.48
N GLY A 30 -2.50 10.52 2.52
CA GLY A 30 -3.04 10.64 3.88
C GLY A 30 -3.04 9.33 4.67
N MET A 31 -2.37 8.29 4.17
CA MET A 31 -2.21 7.02 4.88
C MET A 31 -0.93 7.00 5.71
N HIS A 32 -1.09 7.02 7.04
CA HIS A 32 0.00 6.96 8.02
C HIS A 32 0.20 5.52 8.53
N CYS A 33 0.29 4.55 7.61
CA CYS A 33 0.33 3.12 7.97
C CYS A 33 1.59 2.70 8.72
N ASN A 34 2.66 3.49 8.67
CA ASN A 34 3.90 3.29 9.43
C ASN A 34 3.71 3.45 10.95
N GLU A 35 2.62 4.07 11.39
CA GLU A 35 2.27 4.26 12.81
C GLU A 35 0.96 3.56 13.19
N CYS A 36 0.36 2.84 12.25
CA CYS A 36 -0.91 2.16 12.47
C CYS A 36 -0.67 0.76 13.06
N PHE A 37 -1.09 0.53 14.30
CA PHE A 37 -1.04 -0.78 14.97
C PHE A 37 -1.71 -1.91 14.15
N PHE A 38 -2.68 -1.57 13.30
CA PHE A 38 -3.38 -2.53 12.45
C PHE A 38 -2.62 -2.90 11.16
N SER A 39 -1.52 -2.21 10.82
CA SER A 39 -0.76 -2.46 9.60
C SER A 39 -0.19 -3.88 9.50
N GLU A 40 0.02 -4.57 10.63
CA GLU A 40 0.40 -6.00 10.68
C GLU A 40 -0.78 -6.96 10.47
N LYS A 41 -2.02 -6.47 10.48
CA LYS A 41 -3.23 -7.32 10.42
C LYS A 41 -4.08 -7.10 9.18
N VAL A 42 -3.75 -6.10 8.37
CA VAL A 42 -4.50 -5.75 7.15
C VAL A 42 -3.58 -5.80 5.94
N ASN A 43 -4.12 -6.22 4.81
CA ASN A 43 -3.42 -6.11 3.53
C ASN A 43 -3.59 -4.70 2.92
N LEU A 44 -2.82 -4.41 1.87
CA LEU A 44 -2.83 -3.10 1.22
C LEU A 44 -4.20 -2.72 0.67
N ARG A 45 -4.90 -3.68 0.04
CA ARG A 45 -6.25 -3.45 -0.50
C ARG A 45 -7.23 -3.08 0.61
N GLU A 46 -7.28 -3.86 1.68
CA GLU A 46 -8.19 -3.64 2.81
C GLU A 46 -7.98 -2.28 3.48
N ALA A 47 -6.73 -1.85 3.65
CA ALA A 47 -6.46 -0.53 4.22
C ALA A 47 -6.90 0.61 3.31
N LEU A 48 -6.67 0.47 1.99
CA LEU A 48 -7.12 1.47 1.01
C LEU A 48 -8.65 1.54 0.98
N GLU A 49 -9.33 0.41 0.92
CA GLU A 49 -10.80 0.35 0.95
C GLU A 49 -11.37 0.94 2.26
N SER A 50 -10.70 0.70 3.39
CA SER A 50 -11.10 1.26 4.69
C SER A 50 -10.83 2.76 4.83
N SER A 51 -9.92 3.31 4.03
CA SER A 51 -9.46 4.71 4.13
C SER A 51 -10.37 5.71 3.43
N ARG A 52 -11.42 5.27 2.72
CA ARG A 52 -12.31 6.10 1.88
C ARG A 52 -11.56 6.91 0.80
N LEU A 53 -10.37 6.46 0.43
CA LEU A 53 -9.55 7.03 -0.62
C LEU A 53 -9.90 6.41 -1.98
N PRO A 54 -9.51 7.03 -3.11
CA PRO A 54 -9.67 6.44 -4.43
C PRO A 54 -8.74 5.23 -4.60
N THR A 55 -9.18 4.07 -4.10
CA THR A 55 -8.40 2.84 -3.98
C THR A 55 -7.71 2.44 -5.29
N GLU A 56 -8.45 2.37 -6.40
CA GLU A 56 -7.87 1.88 -7.67
C GLU A 56 -6.82 2.84 -8.25
N GLU A 57 -7.01 4.16 -8.14
CA GLU A 57 -6.02 5.16 -8.60
C GLU A 57 -4.71 5.05 -7.81
N ILE A 58 -4.82 4.90 -6.49
CA ILE A 58 -3.64 4.76 -5.61
C ILE A 58 -2.92 3.44 -5.88
N ILE A 59 -3.66 2.36 -6.11
CA ILE A 59 -3.07 1.07 -6.49
C ILE A 59 -2.31 1.19 -7.81
N GLU A 60 -2.87 1.85 -8.81
CA GLU A 60 -2.19 2.07 -10.09
C GLU A 60 -0.91 2.89 -9.91
N GLU A 61 -0.94 3.98 -9.14
CA GLU A 61 0.26 4.77 -8.82
C GLU A 61 1.33 3.91 -8.14
N ILE A 62 0.93 3.07 -7.16
CA ILE A 62 1.83 2.15 -6.47
C ILE A 62 2.46 1.14 -7.44
N ILE A 63 1.66 0.48 -8.29
CA ILE A 63 2.18 -0.54 -9.21
C ILE A 63 3.14 0.10 -10.22
N VAL A 64 2.77 1.24 -10.81
CA VAL A 64 3.65 1.97 -11.74
C VAL A 64 4.95 2.41 -11.05
N TYR A 65 4.89 2.82 -9.78
CA TYR A 65 6.06 3.18 -9.02
C TYR A 65 6.98 1.98 -8.74
N LEU A 66 6.42 0.81 -8.41
CA LEU A 66 7.19 -0.39 -8.09
C LEU A 66 7.76 -1.11 -9.33
N GLU A 67 7.21 -0.86 -10.50
CA GLU A 67 7.73 -1.39 -11.77
C GLU A 67 8.83 -0.53 -12.41
N LYS A 68 9.09 0.67 -11.87
CA LYS A 68 10.25 1.50 -12.23
C LYS A 68 11.54 0.98 -11.61
#